data_AF-A0A3N5Z792-F1
#
_entry.id   AF-A0A3N5Z792-F1
#
_cell.length_a   1.000
_cell.length_b   1.000
_cell.length_c   1.000
_cell.angle_alpha   90.00
_cell.angle_beta   90.00
_cell.angle_gamma   90.00
#
_symmetry.space_group_name_H-M   'P 1'
#
loop_
_entity.id
_entity.type
_entity.pdbx_description
1 polymer ?
#
loop_
_entity_poly.entity_id
_entity_poly.type
_entity_poly.pdbx_seq_one_letter_code
_entity_poly.pdbx_strand_id
1 'polypeptide(L)'
;MRFSKNNDVLGTTNRGNVAESGLCTLCRADCEGKCETWLSSLVGRKLLYPRSFGLVTAGSNNITHVGVSYNSLRIQGYAYGAHGLHSKMSKDADDCIFPNVNLNTEFGRNVKTKIRLPLMTGALGSTFIAQKYWDSFAIGGALCGIPVVIGENVVGVD
;
A
#
# COMPACT_ATOMS: atom_id res chain seq x y z
N MET A 1 -16.01 -10.77 5.41
CA MET A 1 -15.61 -9.70 4.47
C MET A 1 -16.21 -10.02 3.11
N ARG A 2 -16.91 -9.08 2.45
CA ARG A 2 -17.46 -9.32 1.09
C ARG A 2 -16.52 -8.68 0.07
N PHE A 3 -16.10 -9.44 -0.93
CA PHE A 3 -15.32 -8.92 -2.04
C PHE A 3 -16.15 -7.91 -2.86
N SER A 4 -15.54 -6.77 -3.20
CA SER A 4 -16.13 -5.86 -4.19
C SER A 4 -16.20 -6.58 -5.53
N LYS A 5 -17.31 -6.40 -6.24
CA LYS A 5 -17.45 -6.87 -7.62
C LYS A 5 -16.65 -6.05 -8.62
N ASN A 6 -16.29 -4.83 -8.26
CA ASN A 6 -15.54 -3.91 -9.13
C ASN A 6 -14.09 -3.85 -8.68
N ASN A 7 -13.19 -4.01 -9.65
CA ASN A 7 -11.78 -3.67 -9.53
C ASN A 7 -11.53 -2.40 -10.36
N ASP A 8 -11.49 -1.25 -9.69
CA ASP A 8 -11.36 0.05 -10.35
C ASP A 8 -10.02 0.20 -11.07
N VAL A 9 -8.94 -0.33 -10.47
CA VAL A 9 -7.58 -0.26 -11.02
C VAL A 9 -7.51 -0.91 -12.40
N LEU A 10 -8.24 -2.01 -12.62
CA LEU A 10 -8.28 -2.72 -13.90
C LEU A 10 -9.52 -2.38 -14.75
N GLY A 11 -10.48 -1.65 -14.19
CA GLY A 11 -11.77 -1.35 -14.83
C GLY A 11 -12.64 -2.59 -15.05
N THR A 12 -12.40 -3.67 -14.30
CA THR A 12 -13.10 -4.95 -14.45
C THR A 12 -14.23 -5.09 -13.44
N THR A 13 -15.24 -5.89 -13.81
CA THR A 13 -16.41 -6.14 -12.96
C THR A 13 -16.82 -7.60 -13.03
N ASN A 14 -16.97 -8.22 -11.86
CA ASN A 14 -17.59 -9.54 -11.71
C ASN A 14 -19.11 -9.43 -11.64
N ARG A 15 -19.83 -10.32 -12.34
CA ARG A 15 -21.30 -10.36 -12.32
C ARG A 15 -21.86 -11.11 -11.10
N GLY A 16 -21.31 -12.28 -10.81
CA GLY A 16 -21.73 -13.18 -9.74
C GLY A 16 -21.10 -12.89 -8.38
N ASN A 17 -21.01 -13.91 -7.53
CA ASN A 17 -20.27 -13.85 -6.27
C ASN A 17 -18.78 -13.93 -6.54
N VAL A 18 -18.00 -12.95 -6.08
CA VAL A 18 -16.56 -12.86 -6.34
C VAL A 18 -15.81 -13.82 -5.40
N ALA A 19 -14.81 -14.49 -5.95
CA ALA A 19 -13.80 -15.26 -5.23
C ALA A 19 -12.49 -14.47 -5.17
N GLU A 20 -11.57 -14.91 -4.32
CA GLU A 20 -10.26 -14.27 -4.11
C GLU A 20 -9.42 -14.15 -5.39
N SER A 21 -9.63 -15.03 -6.36
CA SER A 21 -8.96 -15.02 -7.67
C SER A 21 -9.38 -13.87 -8.59
N GLY A 22 -10.30 -12.99 -8.19
CA GLY A 22 -10.88 -11.97 -9.09
C GLY A 22 -11.92 -12.54 -10.07
N LEU A 23 -12.30 -13.82 -9.92
CA LEU A 23 -13.34 -14.48 -10.71
C LEU A 23 -14.65 -14.64 -9.94
N CYS A 24 -15.74 -14.92 -10.66
CA CYS A 24 -16.98 -15.35 -10.02
C CYS A 24 -16.88 -16.82 -9.59
N THR A 25 -17.50 -17.20 -8.47
CA THR A 25 -17.62 -18.60 -8.04
C THR A 25 -18.42 -19.47 -9.02
N LEU A 26 -19.21 -18.84 -9.91
CA LEU A 26 -19.94 -19.49 -10.99
C LEU A 26 -19.70 -18.72 -12.29
N CYS A 27 -19.05 -19.36 -13.27
CA CYS A 27 -18.94 -18.86 -14.63
C CYS A 27 -20.11 -19.39 -15.46
N ARG A 28 -20.75 -18.53 -16.26
CA ARG A 28 -21.89 -18.90 -17.09
C ARG A 28 -21.58 -18.65 -18.56
N ALA A 29 -22.13 -19.49 -19.43
CA ALA A 29 -22.01 -19.34 -20.88
C ALA A 29 -22.70 -18.07 -21.42
N ASP A 30 -23.76 -17.60 -20.75
CA ASP A 30 -24.51 -16.38 -21.07
C ASP A 30 -23.94 -15.11 -20.37
N CYS A 31 -22.66 -15.15 -19.99
CA CYS A 31 -21.99 -14.03 -19.34
C CYS A 31 -21.53 -13.00 -20.38
N GLU A 32 -21.97 -11.76 -20.22
CA GLU A 32 -21.53 -10.60 -21.04
C GLU A 32 -20.09 -10.16 -20.75
N GLY A 33 -19.40 -10.82 -19.82
CA GLY A 33 -17.97 -10.64 -19.60
C GLY A 33 -17.61 -9.50 -18.65
N LYS A 34 -16.51 -8.78 -18.97
CA LYS A 34 -15.87 -7.71 -18.19
C LYS A 34 -15.13 -8.11 -16.90
N CYS A 35 -15.19 -9.38 -16.47
CA CYS A 35 -14.27 -9.87 -15.44
C CYS A 35 -12.83 -9.93 -15.97
N GLU A 36 -11.85 -10.10 -15.08
CA GLU A 36 -10.44 -10.06 -15.47
C GLU A 36 -10.09 -11.10 -16.54
N THR A 37 -10.56 -12.34 -16.42
CA THR A 37 -10.33 -13.40 -17.43
C THR A 37 -11.00 -13.09 -18.77
N TRP A 38 -12.19 -12.50 -18.77
CA TRP A 38 -12.86 -12.15 -20.02
C TRP A 38 -12.12 -11.00 -20.72
N LEU A 39 -11.77 -9.95 -19.97
CA LEU A 39 -11.10 -8.79 -20.55
C LEU A 39 -9.68 -9.12 -21.01
N SER A 40 -8.99 -10.02 -20.30
CA SER A 40 -7.65 -10.48 -20.70
C SER A 40 -7.66 -11.25 -22.02
N SER A 41 -8.78 -11.87 -22.41
CA SER A 41 -8.91 -12.49 -23.74
C SER A 41 -8.89 -11.47 -24.89
N LEU A 42 -9.27 -10.22 -24.61
CA LEU A 42 -9.30 -9.14 -25.59
C LEU A 42 -8.03 -8.28 -25.59
N VAL A 43 -7.52 -7.94 -24.40
CA VAL A 43 -6.40 -6.99 -24.27
C VAL A 43 -5.09 -7.65 -23.82
N GLY A 44 -5.12 -8.96 -23.55
CA GLY A 44 -3.97 -9.74 -23.12
C GLY A 44 -3.29 -9.15 -21.89
N ARG A 45 -1.96 -9.09 -21.94
CA ARG A 45 -1.10 -8.57 -20.87
C ARG A 45 -1.33 -7.10 -20.53
N LYS A 46 -2.03 -6.32 -21.38
CA LYS A 46 -2.35 -4.93 -21.09
C LYS A 46 -3.22 -4.79 -19.83
N LEU A 47 -4.00 -5.83 -19.50
CA LEU A 47 -4.81 -5.86 -18.29
C LEU A 47 -3.97 -5.94 -17.01
N LEU A 48 -2.70 -6.35 -17.08
CA LEU A 48 -1.84 -6.40 -15.90
C LEU A 48 -1.47 -5.01 -15.39
N TYR A 49 -1.60 -3.97 -16.22
CA TYR A 49 -1.27 -2.61 -15.86
C TYR A 49 -2.50 -1.85 -15.39
N PRO A 50 -2.39 -1.09 -14.27
CA PRO A 50 -3.41 -0.14 -13.86
C PRO A 50 -3.85 0.75 -15.02
N ARG A 51 -5.15 0.98 -15.13
CA ARG A 51 -5.67 2.04 -15.99
C ARG A 51 -5.08 3.39 -15.56
N SER A 52 -4.95 4.32 -16.51
CA SER A 52 -4.39 5.65 -16.24
C SER A 52 -3.00 5.59 -15.59
N PHE A 53 -2.18 4.64 -16.03
CA PHE A 53 -0.80 4.46 -15.56
C PHE A 53 -0.05 5.79 -15.57
N GLY A 54 0.60 6.12 -14.44
CA GLY A 54 1.28 7.40 -14.25
C GLY A 54 0.43 8.56 -13.80
N LEU A 55 -0.88 8.38 -13.62
CA LEU A 55 -1.75 9.35 -12.97
C LEU A 55 -2.42 8.79 -11.71
N VAL A 56 -2.29 7.49 -11.45
CA VAL A 56 -2.93 6.80 -10.33
C VAL A 56 -1.91 6.04 -9.48
N THR A 57 -2.24 5.87 -8.21
CA THR A 57 -1.60 4.89 -7.32
C THR A 57 -2.55 3.71 -7.17
N ALA A 58 -2.10 2.53 -7.59
CA ALA A 58 -2.87 1.30 -7.45
C ALA A 58 -2.54 0.61 -6.12
N GLY A 59 -3.56 0.33 -5.32
CA GLY A 59 -3.44 -0.55 -4.15
C GLY A 59 -3.85 -1.98 -4.49
N SER A 60 -3.30 -2.95 -3.76
CA SER A 60 -3.81 -4.32 -3.78
C SER A 60 -4.86 -4.51 -2.69
N ASN A 61 -6.02 -5.07 -3.02
CA ASN A 61 -6.97 -5.56 -2.01
C ASN A 61 -6.60 -6.98 -1.56
N ASN A 62 -5.36 -7.16 -1.07
CA ASN A 62 -4.90 -8.47 -0.63
C ASN A 62 -5.59 -8.82 0.70
N ILE A 63 -6.46 -9.82 0.66
CA ILE A 63 -7.12 -10.34 1.84
C ILE A 63 -6.71 -11.78 2.16
N THR A 64 -5.78 -12.35 1.38
CA THR A 64 -5.34 -13.73 1.56
C THR A 64 -4.56 -13.85 2.87
N HIS A 65 -4.86 -14.86 3.66
CA HIS A 65 -4.11 -15.11 4.91
C HIS A 65 -2.71 -15.67 4.63
N VAL A 66 -2.42 -16.06 3.39
CA VAL A 66 -1.10 -16.55 2.98
C VAL A 66 -0.20 -15.36 2.63
N GLY A 67 0.90 -15.21 3.38
CA GLY A 67 1.83 -14.09 3.21
C GLY A 67 1.45 -12.85 4.03
N VAL A 68 1.68 -11.66 3.50
CA VAL A 68 1.39 -10.40 4.20
C VAL A 68 -0.02 -9.91 3.87
N SER A 69 -0.93 -10.04 4.83
CA SER A 69 -2.28 -9.47 4.79
C SER A 69 -2.61 -8.76 6.09
N TYR A 70 -2.80 -7.45 5.99
CA TYR A 70 -3.18 -6.64 7.14
C TYR A 70 -4.60 -6.97 7.65
N ASN A 71 -5.45 -7.60 6.83
CA ASN A 71 -6.76 -8.08 7.26
C ASN A 71 -6.67 -9.26 8.24
N SER A 72 -5.59 -10.04 8.14
CA SER A 72 -5.31 -11.16 9.04
C SER A 72 -4.47 -10.75 10.24
N LEU A 73 -3.90 -9.55 10.25
CA LEU A 73 -3.10 -9.03 11.34
C LEU A 73 -3.99 -8.60 12.51
N ARG A 74 -3.66 -9.08 13.72
CA ARG A 74 -4.33 -8.66 14.97
C ARG A 74 -3.28 -8.17 15.95
N ILE A 75 -3.41 -6.92 16.39
CA ILE A 75 -2.55 -6.32 17.40
C ILE A 75 -3.23 -6.50 18.76
N GLN A 76 -2.65 -7.32 19.63
CA GLN A 76 -3.17 -7.61 20.97
C GLN A 76 -2.33 -6.91 22.04
N GLY A 77 -2.35 -5.57 22.06
CA GLY A 77 -1.47 -4.77 22.92
C GLY A 77 -1.56 -5.13 24.40
N TYR A 78 -2.76 -5.38 24.91
CA TYR A 78 -2.97 -5.75 26.32
C TYR A 78 -2.44 -7.13 26.70
N ALA A 79 -2.32 -8.05 25.74
CA ALA A 79 -1.88 -9.42 26.03
C ALA A 79 -0.37 -9.53 26.27
N TYR A 80 0.42 -8.60 25.74
CA TYR A 80 1.89 -8.63 25.79
C TYR A 80 2.51 -7.51 26.62
N GLY A 81 1.70 -6.54 27.08
CA GLY A 81 2.15 -5.41 27.90
C GLY A 81 2.91 -4.35 27.09
N ALA A 82 3.41 -3.33 27.78
CA ALA A 82 4.13 -2.20 27.17
C ALA A 82 5.63 -2.50 26.98
N HIS A 83 6.13 -2.20 25.77
CA HIS A 83 7.53 -2.33 25.36
C HIS A 83 8.01 -1.03 24.70
N GLY A 84 9.32 -0.75 24.74
CA GLY A 84 9.90 0.45 24.13
C GLY A 84 9.72 1.74 24.94
N LEU A 85 9.35 1.62 26.22
CA LEU A 85 9.27 2.75 27.15
C LEU A 85 10.67 3.30 27.47
N HIS A 86 10.75 4.61 27.67
CA HIS A 86 12.00 5.24 28.09
C HIS A 86 12.39 4.75 29.50
N SER A 87 13.69 4.76 29.84
CA SER A 87 14.22 4.23 31.11
C SER A 87 13.66 4.87 32.39
N LYS A 88 12.89 5.96 32.26
CA LYS A 88 12.27 6.72 33.35
C LYS A 88 10.76 6.50 33.44
N MET A 89 10.16 5.76 32.50
CA MET A 89 8.73 5.50 32.42
C MET A 89 8.40 4.10 32.93
N SER A 90 7.29 3.96 33.64
CA SER A 90 6.75 2.69 34.09
C SER A 90 5.78 2.09 33.07
N LYS A 91 5.35 0.85 33.33
CA LYS A 91 4.30 0.18 32.54
C LYS A 91 2.89 0.55 33.01
N ASP A 92 2.75 1.53 33.91
CA ASP A 92 1.46 1.99 34.38
C ASP A 92 0.74 2.79 33.29
N ALA A 93 -0.59 2.81 33.39
CA ALA A 93 -1.45 3.49 32.41
C ALA A 93 -1.15 5.00 32.31
N ASP A 94 -0.65 5.61 33.39
CA ASP A 94 -0.28 7.03 33.44
C ASP A 94 0.91 7.37 32.53
N ASP A 95 1.84 6.42 32.37
CA ASP A 95 3.01 6.58 31.50
C ASP A 95 2.77 6.01 30.09
N CYS A 96 1.88 5.02 29.94
CA CYS A 96 1.51 4.39 28.67
C CYS A 96 0.46 5.19 27.87
N ILE A 97 0.68 6.50 27.73
CA ILE A 97 -0.22 7.43 27.03
C ILE A 97 0.34 7.83 25.66
N PHE A 98 -0.55 8.15 24.71
CA PHE A 98 -0.17 8.51 23.34
C PHE A 98 0.82 9.69 23.23
N PRO A 99 0.84 10.72 24.12
CA PRO A 99 1.83 11.80 24.04
C PRO A 99 3.27 11.35 24.28
N ASN A 100 3.48 10.23 24.99
CA ASN A 100 4.81 9.69 25.27
C ASN A 100 5.34 8.82 24.12
N VAL A 101 4.54 8.57 23.07
CA VAL A 101 4.96 7.78 21.92
C VAL A 101 5.97 8.57 21.08
N ASN A 102 7.17 8.01 20.94
CA ASN A 102 8.19 8.52 20.04
C ASN A 102 8.23 7.67 18.76
N LEU A 103 8.02 8.33 17.61
CA LEU A 103 8.02 7.69 16.29
C LEU A 103 9.36 7.88 15.55
N ASN A 104 10.30 8.63 16.12
CA ASN A 104 11.61 8.84 15.52
C ASN A 104 12.37 7.51 15.44
N THR A 105 13.00 7.28 14.29
CA THR A 105 13.80 6.08 14.05
C THR A 105 14.96 6.38 13.09
N GLU A 106 15.73 5.37 12.73
CA GLU A 106 16.81 5.47 11.76
C GLU A 106 16.88 4.26 10.83
N PHE A 107 17.39 4.46 9.62
CA PHE A 107 17.58 3.40 8.64
C PHE A 107 18.95 3.53 7.95
N GLY A 108 19.34 2.48 7.23
CA GLY A 108 20.64 2.37 6.55
C GLY A 108 21.63 1.47 7.30
N ARG A 109 22.58 0.88 6.56
CA ARG A 109 23.56 -0.07 7.12
C ARG A 109 24.82 0.65 7.61
N ASN A 110 25.52 1.33 6.69
CA ASN A 110 26.78 2.03 6.97
C ASN A 110 26.53 3.48 7.39
N VAL A 111 25.65 4.18 6.68
CA VAL A 111 25.23 5.53 7.00
C VAL A 111 23.83 5.44 7.62
N LYS A 112 23.69 5.96 8.83
CA LYS A 112 22.42 5.99 9.57
C LYS A 112 21.71 7.31 9.31
N THR A 113 20.57 7.24 8.62
CA THR A 113 19.70 8.40 8.37
C THR A 113 18.58 8.41 9.40
N LYS A 114 18.49 9.49 10.19
CA LYS A 114 17.44 9.68 11.20
C LYS A 114 16.19 10.28 10.57
N ILE A 115 15.03 9.77 10.95
CA ILE A 115 13.71 10.21 10.48
C ILE A 115 12.76 10.43 11.67
N ARG A 116 11.77 11.31 11.50
CA ARG A 116 10.80 11.65 12.56
C ARG A 116 9.62 10.70 12.62
N LEU A 117 9.33 10.04 11.50
CA LEU A 117 8.23 9.11 11.35
C LEU A 117 8.73 7.85 10.62
N PRO A 118 8.31 6.65 11.01
CA PRO A 118 8.77 5.38 10.44
C PRO A 118 8.02 5.08 9.13
N LEU A 119 7.94 6.07 8.25
CA LEU A 119 7.24 6.04 6.99
C LEU A 119 8.17 6.58 5.91
N MET A 120 8.00 6.13 4.68
CA MET A 120 8.66 6.66 3.50
C MET A 120 7.71 6.58 2.32
N THR A 121 7.95 7.39 1.28
CA THR A 121 7.19 7.22 0.04
C THR A 121 7.59 5.90 -0.65
N GLY A 122 6.69 5.35 -1.48
CA GLY A 122 7.12 4.36 -2.47
C GLY A 122 8.14 4.97 -3.44
N ALA A 123 8.91 4.12 -4.13
CA ALA A 123 9.86 4.57 -5.15
C ALA A 123 9.13 5.18 -6.35
N LEU A 124 9.33 6.47 -6.58
CA LEU A 124 8.69 7.22 -7.66
C LEU A 124 9.62 7.25 -8.86
N GLY A 125 9.35 6.48 -9.93
CA GLY A 125 10.29 6.42 -11.07
C GLY A 125 9.73 6.01 -12.43
N SER A 126 8.70 5.17 -12.50
CA SER A 126 8.25 4.62 -13.79
C SER A 126 7.34 5.53 -14.61
N THR A 127 7.12 6.79 -14.17
CA THR A 127 6.17 7.74 -14.77
C THR A 127 6.56 9.18 -14.43
N PHE A 128 6.05 10.17 -15.18
CA PHE A 128 6.27 11.61 -14.90
C PHE A 128 5.59 12.14 -13.64
N ILE A 129 4.87 11.31 -12.87
CA ILE A 129 4.15 11.75 -11.67
C ILE A 129 5.10 12.33 -10.62
N ALA A 130 6.30 11.77 -10.51
CA ALA A 130 7.33 12.21 -9.59
C ALA A 130 7.79 13.63 -9.94
N GLN A 131 8.08 13.88 -11.21
CA GLN A 131 8.47 15.20 -11.71
C GLN A 131 7.34 16.21 -11.53
N LYS A 132 6.10 15.84 -11.86
CA LYS A 132 4.94 16.75 -11.79
C LYS A 132 4.65 17.24 -10.37
N TYR A 133 4.90 16.41 -9.37
CA TYR A 133 4.56 16.70 -7.97
C TYR A 133 5.80 16.77 -7.05
N TRP A 134 6.99 16.92 -7.64
CA TRP A 134 8.25 16.85 -6.90
C TRP A 134 8.28 17.83 -5.73
N ASP A 135 7.96 19.10 -5.99
CA ASP A 135 7.99 20.13 -4.95
C ASP A 135 7.03 19.79 -3.81
N SER A 136 5.83 19.29 -4.11
CA SER A 136 4.87 18.88 -3.10
C SER A 136 5.37 17.72 -2.24
N PHE A 137 5.97 16.69 -2.86
CA PHE A 137 6.53 15.55 -2.13
C PHE A 137 7.76 15.93 -1.32
N ALA A 138 8.67 16.71 -1.88
CA ALA A 138 9.90 17.14 -1.22
C ALA A 138 9.60 18.06 -0.03
N ILE A 139 8.76 19.07 -0.23
CA ILE A 139 8.36 20.01 0.83
C ILE A 139 7.58 19.25 1.92
N GLY A 140 6.57 18.47 1.54
CA GLY A 140 5.77 17.70 2.50
C GLY A 140 6.60 16.68 3.28
N GLY A 141 7.47 15.94 2.59
CA GLY A 141 8.39 14.98 3.20
C GLY A 141 9.34 15.64 4.19
N ALA A 142 9.93 16.78 3.82
CA ALA A 142 10.80 17.56 4.71
C ALA A 142 10.05 18.07 5.94
N LEU A 143 8.84 18.63 5.77
CA LEU A 143 7.99 19.14 6.85
C LEU A 143 7.50 18.06 7.80
N CYS A 144 7.21 16.85 7.30
CA CYS A 144 6.82 15.70 8.13
C CYS A 144 8.01 14.93 8.71
N GLY A 145 9.19 15.03 8.09
CA GLY A 145 10.39 14.28 8.48
C GLY A 145 10.37 12.82 8.05
N ILE A 146 9.81 12.56 6.86
CA ILE A 146 9.85 11.28 6.17
C ILE A 146 10.77 11.39 4.94
N PRO A 147 11.49 10.32 4.57
CA PRO A 147 12.26 10.32 3.34
C PRO A 147 11.36 10.13 2.12
N VAL A 148 11.74 10.80 1.03
CA VAL A 148 11.16 10.60 -0.31
C VAL A 148 12.09 9.70 -1.10
N VAL A 149 11.55 8.62 -1.66
CA VAL A 149 12.29 7.61 -2.42
C VAL A 149 12.18 7.90 -3.92
N ILE A 150 13.31 8.20 -4.54
CA ILE A 150 13.41 8.36 -6.00
C ILE A 150 13.62 6.98 -6.63
N GLY A 151 12.79 6.62 -7.60
CA GLY A 151 12.90 5.39 -8.36
C GLY A 151 13.91 5.48 -9.50
N GLU A 152 14.24 4.32 -10.07
CA GLU A 152 15.30 4.12 -11.08
C GLU A 152 15.20 5.04 -12.31
N ASN A 153 13.98 5.35 -12.77
CA ASN A 153 13.71 6.01 -14.06
C ASN A 153 13.13 7.43 -13.95
N VAL A 154 13.34 8.14 -12.84
CA VAL A 154 12.67 9.44 -12.60
C VAL A 154 12.95 10.52 -13.66
N VAL A 155 14.07 10.39 -14.39
CA VAL A 155 14.52 11.30 -15.46
C VAL A 155 14.46 10.68 -16.86
N GLY A 156 14.23 9.37 -16.97
CA GLY A 156 14.19 8.63 -18.23
C GLY A 156 13.00 7.70 -18.21
N VAL A 157 11.82 8.25 -18.52
CA VAL A 157 10.62 7.44 -18.76
C VAL A 157 10.87 6.67 -20.05
N ASP A 158 11.07 5.35 -19.96
CA ASP A 158 11.06 4.44 -21.12
C ASP A 158 9.62 4.31 -21.67
#